data_AF-A0AB39TSI4-F1
#
_entry.id   AF-A0AB39TSI4-F1
#
_cell.length_a   1.000
_cell.length_b   1.000
_cell.length_c   1.000
_cell.angle_alpha   90.00
_cell.angle_beta   90.00
_cell.angle_gamma   90.00
#
_symmetry.space_group_name_H-M   'P 1'
#
loop_
_entity.id
_entity.type
_entity.pdbx_description
1 polymer ?
#
loop_
_entity_poly.entity_id
_entity_poly.type
_entity_poly.pdbx_seq_one_letter_code
_entity_poly.pdbx_strand_id
1 'polypeptide(L)'
;MTQTLPSLITEAAALSDAGPGFQRYELGPAVLATGPDATVVVVEAGDRPGVSGVQNDTSVLLPGAAVPALHLRLVHPAQWPVRVFARLDGGCLPLGTAIAARAASAPADARGVELRFEQPLHRELLDLVRPVPAPGPVPGVEWVDQVEVQPLQALEAFALGWFPAEHAPGPEPELDGLPQALAAYHHLARRRPALLRFRDPMLERPRRASGPLGGRLVFAEWLGGGMDWSVPWPPEGPGKADPRVWHTEDPYDEPETSVEAEPLSRFLLQFTLYEALNGAPYQAWAQSAPLARLDPLLRPLRPVPLSPFLPAYSAARFHVAPGLLAMVSSDEHEAVVTFGALHRAALTPLLAHGFSWSRFDG
;
A
#
# COMPACT_ATOMS: atom_id res chain seq x y z
N MET A 1 -7.46 21.60 -22.57
CA MET A 1 -8.49 22.65 -22.36
C MET A 1 -8.59 22.83 -20.86
N THR A 2 -8.24 24.00 -20.35
CA THR A 2 -8.35 24.33 -18.92
C THR A 2 -9.83 24.37 -18.56
N GLN A 3 -10.32 23.39 -17.81
CA GLN A 3 -11.67 23.47 -17.26
C GLN A 3 -11.66 24.55 -16.18
N THR A 4 -12.62 25.46 -16.24
CA THR A 4 -12.80 26.47 -15.20
C THR A 4 -13.14 25.75 -13.89
N LEU A 5 -12.32 25.96 -12.85
CA LEU A 5 -12.58 25.41 -11.53
C LEU A 5 -13.97 25.86 -11.03
N PRO A 6 -14.75 24.98 -10.38
CA PRO A 6 -16.00 25.37 -9.77
C PRO A 6 -15.79 26.43 -8.68
N SER A 7 -16.77 27.33 -8.53
CA SER A 7 -16.77 28.31 -7.45
C SER A 7 -16.99 27.63 -6.10
N LEU A 8 -16.34 28.15 -5.06
CA LEU A 8 -16.64 27.78 -3.68
C LEU A 8 -18.05 28.25 -3.30
N ILE A 9 -18.76 27.41 -2.57
CA ILE A 9 -20.08 27.72 -1.99
C ILE A 9 -20.02 27.59 -0.46
N THR A 10 -20.96 28.18 0.27
CA THR A 10 -21.03 27.98 1.72
C THR A 10 -21.40 26.53 2.06
N GLU A 11 -20.97 26.02 3.24
CA GLU A 11 -21.39 24.70 3.70
C GLU A 11 -22.91 24.56 3.78
N ALA A 12 -23.61 25.62 4.22
CA ALA A 12 -25.08 25.63 4.25
C ALA A 12 -25.69 25.40 2.85
N ALA A 13 -25.16 26.09 1.83
CA ALA A 13 -25.59 25.89 0.45
C ALA A 13 -25.27 24.48 -0.05
N ALA A 14 -24.10 23.93 0.29
CA ALA A 14 -23.73 22.56 -0.07
C ALA A 14 -24.70 21.54 0.56
N LEU A 15 -25.05 21.67 1.84
CA LEU A 15 -25.99 20.74 2.50
C LEU A 15 -27.42 20.88 1.96
N SER A 16 -27.82 22.08 1.53
CA SER A 16 -29.13 22.30 0.90
C SER A 16 -29.32 21.56 -0.43
N ASP A 17 -28.26 21.10 -1.09
CA ASP A 17 -28.34 20.24 -2.29
C ASP A 17 -29.03 18.88 -2.01
N ALA A 18 -29.12 18.47 -0.75
CA ALA A 18 -29.86 17.27 -0.36
C ALA A 18 -31.37 17.41 -0.56
N GLY A 19 -31.88 18.65 -0.66
CA GLY A 19 -33.29 18.98 -0.86
C GLY A 19 -34.00 19.42 0.42
N PRO A 20 -35.28 19.82 0.32
CA PRO A 20 -36.05 20.35 1.45
C PRO A 20 -36.19 19.32 2.57
N GLY A 21 -36.05 19.79 3.82
CA GLY A 21 -36.23 18.95 5.01
C GLY A 21 -35.14 17.89 5.20
N PHE A 22 -33.96 18.08 4.62
CA PHE A 22 -32.84 17.14 4.77
C PHE A 22 -32.50 16.89 6.25
N GLN A 23 -32.01 15.68 6.53
CA GLN A 23 -31.47 15.30 7.83
C GLN A 23 -29.94 15.33 7.77
N ARG A 24 -29.30 15.90 8.80
CA ARG A 24 -27.84 16.00 8.91
C ARG A 24 -27.30 14.85 9.77
N TYR A 25 -26.16 14.30 9.36
CA TYR A 25 -25.41 13.27 10.07
C TYR A 25 -23.93 13.62 10.10
N GLU A 26 -23.21 12.99 11.03
CA GLU A 26 -21.75 13.04 11.12
C GLU A 26 -21.21 11.62 11.02
N LEU A 27 -20.17 11.44 10.20
CA LEU A 27 -19.46 10.17 10.02
C LEU A 27 -17.96 10.45 10.06
N GLY A 28 -17.37 10.26 11.25
CA GLY A 28 -16.01 10.71 11.52
C GLY A 28 -15.88 12.22 11.29
N PRO A 29 -14.90 12.70 10.50
CA PRO A 29 -14.74 14.12 10.18
C PRO A 29 -15.68 14.61 9.07
N ALA A 30 -16.46 13.73 8.44
CA ALA A 30 -17.37 14.10 7.35
C ALA A 30 -18.75 14.52 7.87
N VAL A 31 -19.34 15.49 7.19
CA VAL A 31 -20.73 15.92 7.40
C VAL A 31 -21.56 15.42 6.24
N LEU A 32 -22.69 14.78 6.54
CA LEU A 32 -23.62 14.28 5.53
C LEU A 32 -24.99 14.92 5.68
N ALA A 33 -25.68 15.11 4.56
CA ALA A 33 -27.08 15.50 4.54
C ALA A 33 -27.87 14.58 3.60
N THR A 34 -28.97 14.02 4.07
CA THR A 34 -29.87 13.21 3.23
C THR A 34 -31.23 13.87 3.13
N GLY A 35 -31.69 14.12 1.92
CA GLY A 35 -33.02 14.66 1.66
C GLY A 35 -33.67 13.98 0.46
N PRO A 36 -34.75 14.53 -0.09
CA PRO A 36 -35.45 13.92 -1.22
C PRO A 36 -34.61 13.93 -2.51
N ASP A 37 -33.69 14.89 -2.68
CA ASP A 37 -33.02 15.12 -3.96
C ASP A 37 -31.66 14.42 -4.06
N ALA A 38 -30.92 14.32 -2.94
CA ALA A 38 -29.59 13.71 -2.91
C ALA A 38 -29.15 13.28 -1.51
N THR A 39 -28.06 12.52 -1.48
CA THR A 39 -27.18 12.42 -0.32
C THR A 39 -25.98 13.33 -0.56
N VAL A 40 -25.79 14.35 0.26
CA VAL A 40 -24.62 15.23 0.21
C VAL A 40 -23.58 14.73 1.21
N VAL A 41 -22.32 14.73 0.79
CA VAL A 41 -21.16 14.36 1.61
C VAL A 41 -20.16 15.50 1.53
N VAL A 42 -19.84 16.09 2.68
CA VAL A 42 -18.82 17.13 2.82
C VAL A 42 -17.65 16.55 3.61
N VAL A 43 -16.49 16.49 2.99
CA VAL A 43 -15.24 16.01 3.61
C VAL A 43 -14.25 17.15 3.79
N GLU A 44 -13.35 17.04 4.76
CA GLU A 44 -12.21 17.96 4.85
C GLU A 44 -11.22 17.75 3.70
N ALA A 45 -10.69 18.84 3.16
CA ALA A 45 -9.50 18.78 2.33
C ALA A 45 -8.27 18.35 3.15
N GLY A 46 -7.25 17.87 2.45
CA GLY A 46 -5.96 17.50 3.01
C GLY A 46 -5.43 16.17 2.50
N ASP A 47 -4.11 16.03 2.54
CA ASP A 47 -3.43 14.83 2.07
C ASP A 47 -3.25 13.81 3.19
N ARG A 48 -4.27 12.98 3.43
CA ARG A 48 -4.32 11.97 4.52
C ARG A 48 -4.74 10.59 3.99
N PRO A 49 -3.89 9.93 3.18
CA PRO A 49 -4.22 8.63 2.60
C PRO A 49 -4.46 7.57 3.69
N GLY A 50 -5.45 6.71 3.47
CA GLY A 50 -5.86 5.64 4.38
C GLY A 50 -6.62 6.10 5.63
N VAL A 51 -6.78 7.41 5.85
CA VAL A 51 -7.40 7.96 7.07
C VAL A 51 -8.80 8.49 6.80
N SER A 52 -8.94 9.50 5.93
CA SER A 52 -10.23 10.17 5.68
C SER A 52 -10.18 11.09 4.47
N GLY A 53 -11.35 11.39 3.90
CA GLY A 53 -11.50 12.38 2.83
C GLY A 53 -11.14 11.82 1.47
N VAL A 54 -10.78 12.69 0.52
CA VAL A 54 -10.37 12.28 -0.83
C VAL A 54 -9.07 11.46 -0.74
N GLN A 55 -9.04 10.28 -1.36
CA GLN A 55 -7.91 9.33 -1.29
C GLN A 55 -7.07 9.29 -2.56
N ASN A 56 -7.71 9.48 -3.72
CA ASN A 56 -7.11 9.66 -5.04
C ASN A 56 -8.15 10.32 -5.96
N ASP A 57 -7.89 10.35 -7.27
CA ASP A 57 -8.81 10.89 -8.26
C ASP A 57 -10.13 10.11 -8.36
N THR A 58 -10.17 8.86 -7.94
CA THR A 58 -11.34 7.99 -8.07
C THR A 58 -12.07 7.70 -6.75
N SER A 59 -11.47 7.93 -5.58
CA SER A 59 -12.10 7.49 -4.32
C SER A 59 -12.02 8.49 -3.15
N VAL A 60 -12.99 8.32 -2.24
CA VAL A 60 -13.16 9.06 -0.99
C VAL A 60 -13.42 8.07 0.13
N LEU A 61 -12.73 8.22 1.26
CA LEU A 61 -12.89 7.39 2.44
C LEU A 61 -13.61 8.16 3.54
N LEU A 62 -14.70 7.59 4.03
CA LEU A 62 -15.46 8.09 5.18
C LEU A 62 -15.24 7.16 6.37
N PRO A 63 -14.32 7.48 7.30
CA PRO A 63 -14.06 6.60 8.43
C PRO A 63 -15.20 6.64 9.44
N GLY A 64 -15.41 5.53 10.13
CA GLY A 64 -16.38 5.42 11.23
C GLY A 64 -17.44 4.34 11.01
N ALA A 65 -18.21 4.10 12.06
CA ALA A 65 -19.26 3.09 12.04
C ALA A 65 -20.39 3.48 11.08
N ALA A 66 -20.90 2.50 10.32
CA ALA A 66 -22.02 2.72 9.42
C ALA A 66 -23.24 3.23 10.20
N VAL A 67 -23.81 4.36 9.76
CA VAL A 67 -25.07 4.86 10.29
C VAL A 67 -26.21 4.10 9.59
N PRO A 68 -27.08 3.36 10.31
CA PRO A 68 -28.12 2.54 9.67
C PRO A 68 -29.03 3.33 8.72
N ALA A 69 -29.35 4.58 9.07
CA ALA A 69 -30.16 5.47 8.24
C ALA A 69 -29.52 5.82 6.88
N LEU A 70 -28.19 5.78 6.79
CA LEU A 70 -27.44 6.05 5.57
C LEU A 70 -27.29 4.81 4.69
N HIS A 71 -27.45 3.60 5.24
CA HIS A 71 -27.18 2.35 4.51
C HIS A 71 -28.00 2.29 3.21
N LEU A 72 -29.33 2.44 3.29
CA LEU A 72 -30.22 2.39 2.13
C LEU A 72 -29.91 3.47 1.09
N ARG A 73 -29.44 4.64 1.54
CA ARG A 73 -29.06 5.76 0.66
C ARG A 73 -27.80 5.45 -0.14
N LEU A 74 -26.86 4.74 0.48
CA LEU A 74 -25.55 4.41 -0.11
C LEU A 74 -25.61 3.15 -1.00
N VAL A 75 -26.49 2.18 -0.71
CA VAL A 75 -26.67 0.99 -1.55
C VAL A 75 -27.56 1.21 -2.78
N HIS A 76 -28.37 2.28 -2.80
CA HIS A 76 -29.28 2.58 -3.91
C HIS A 76 -29.00 3.96 -4.54
N PRO A 77 -27.79 4.19 -5.09
CA PRO A 77 -27.39 5.49 -5.63
C PRO A 77 -28.25 5.93 -6.83
N ALA A 78 -28.84 4.99 -7.58
CA ALA A 78 -29.75 5.30 -8.68
C ALA A 78 -31.02 6.05 -8.24
N GLN A 79 -31.41 5.92 -6.97
CA GLN A 79 -32.56 6.63 -6.40
C GLN A 79 -32.15 7.95 -5.74
N TRP A 80 -30.94 8.01 -5.19
CA TRP A 80 -30.40 9.22 -4.54
C TRP A 80 -28.92 9.39 -4.89
N PRO A 81 -28.59 10.30 -5.81
CA PRO A 81 -27.19 10.54 -6.16
C PRO A 81 -26.41 10.99 -4.93
N VAL A 82 -25.17 10.49 -4.78
CA VAL A 82 -24.26 10.94 -3.73
C VAL A 82 -23.42 12.08 -4.29
N ARG A 83 -23.65 13.31 -3.83
CA ARG A 83 -22.88 14.50 -4.22
C ARG A 83 -21.78 14.75 -3.22
N VAL A 84 -20.55 14.90 -3.69
CA VAL A 84 -19.38 15.07 -2.84
C VAL A 84 -18.84 16.49 -2.93
N PHE A 85 -18.52 17.06 -1.78
CA PHE A 85 -17.87 18.35 -1.62
C PHE A 85 -16.63 18.22 -0.74
N ALA A 86 -15.59 19.00 -1.03
CA ALA A 86 -14.46 19.20 -0.12
C ALA A 86 -14.55 20.56 0.56
N ARG A 87 -14.36 20.60 1.88
CA ARG A 87 -14.20 21.82 2.66
C ARG A 87 -12.79 22.36 2.45
N LEU A 88 -12.69 23.61 2.02
CA LEU A 88 -11.48 24.39 1.83
C LEU A 88 -11.58 25.68 2.65
N ASP A 89 -10.48 26.41 2.75
CA ASP A 89 -10.49 27.76 3.30
C ASP A 89 -11.43 28.64 2.46
N GLY A 90 -12.50 29.13 3.08
CA GLY A 90 -13.48 30.01 2.43
C GLY A 90 -14.72 29.33 1.85
N GLY A 91 -14.85 28.00 1.88
CA GLY A 91 -16.09 27.32 1.50
C GLY A 91 -15.96 25.85 1.15
N CYS A 92 -16.99 25.32 0.51
CA CYS A 92 -17.06 23.96 0.00
C CYS A 92 -16.94 23.96 -1.53
N LEU A 93 -16.03 23.13 -2.05
CA LEU A 93 -15.82 22.90 -3.47
C LEU A 93 -16.59 21.66 -3.92
N PRO A 94 -17.47 21.75 -4.93
CA PRO A 94 -18.12 20.59 -5.51
C PRO A 94 -17.12 19.71 -6.27
N LEU A 95 -17.14 18.41 -6.01
CA LEU A 95 -16.24 17.42 -6.65
C LEU A 95 -16.96 16.52 -7.65
N GLY A 96 -18.29 16.48 -7.63
CA GLY A 96 -19.11 15.66 -8.52
C GLY A 96 -19.92 14.61 -7.78
N THR A 97 -20.28 13.54 -8.49
CA THR A 97 -21.10 12.43 -7.98
C THR A 97 -20.27 11.19 -7.73
N ALA A 98 -20.69 10.41 -6.74
CA ALA A 98 -20.05 9.16 -6.36
C ALA A 98 -21.06 8.06 -6.06
N ILE A 99 -20.57 6.83 -5.98
CA ILE A 99 -21.32 5.65 -5.57
C ILE A 99 -20.54 4.92 -4.48
N ALA A 100 -21.22 4.20 -3.59
CA ALA A 100 -20.53 3.38 -2.62
C ALA A 100 -19.83 2.20 -3.32
N ALA A 101 -18.50 2.14 -3.25
CA ALA A 101 -17.70 1.04 -3.82
C ALA A 101 -17.81 -0.23 -2.97
N ARG A 102 -18.05 -0.04 -1.68
CA ARG A 102 -18.28 -1.09 -0.68
C ARG A 102 -19.36 -0.60 0.28
N ALA A 103 -20.61 -0.96 0.04
CA ALA A 103 -21.56 -1.01 1.13
C ALA A 103 -21.34 -2.34 1.84
N ALA A 104 -20.75 -2.33 3.03
CA ALA A 104 -20.58 -3.55 3.80
C ALA A 104 -21.95 -4.25 3.95
N SER A 105 -21.99 -5.54 3.62
CA SER A 105 -23.19 -6.38 3.75
C SER A 105 -23.64 -6.55 5.20
N ALA A 106 -22.84 -6.11 6.18
CA ALA A 106 -23.12 -6.21 7.60
C ALA A 106 -22.46 -5.06 8.41
N PRO A 107 -23.12 -4.55 9.46
CA PRO A 107 -22.66 -3.42 10.27
C PRO A 107 -21.49 -3.73 11.23
N ALA A 108 -21.01 -4.98 11.32
CA ALA A 108 -20.09 -5.41 12.38
C ALA A 108 -18.59 -5.13 12.11
N ASP A 109 -18.17 -4.95 10.85
CA ASP A 109 -16.75 -4.76 10.47
C ASP A 109 -16.46 -3.41 9.78
N ALA A 110 -17.33 -2.42 9.96
CA ALA A 110 -17.28 -1.16 9.22
C ALA A 110 -16.02 -0.31 9.56
N ARG A 111 -14.90 -0.58 8.87
CA ARG A 111 -13.70 0.27 8.82
C ARG A 111 -13.94 1.64 8.13
N GLY A 112 -15.19 1.97 7.81
CA GLY A 112 -15.62 3.14 7.06
C GLY A 112 -16.42 2.79 5.81
N VAL A 113 -16.89 3.81 5.10
CA VAL A 113 -17.53 3.73 3.79
C VAL A 113 -16.56 4.27 2.74
N GLU A 114 -16.30 3.49 1.69
CA GLU A 114 -15.57 3.98 0.52
C GLU A 114 -16.55 4.39 -0.59
N LEU A 115 -16.43 5.64 -1.03
CA LEU A 115 -17.14 6.17 -2.19
C LEU A 115 -16.18 6.20 -3.37
N ARG A 116 -16.69 5.82 -4.54
CA ARG A 116 -15.99 5.93 -5.83
C ARG A 116 -16.69 6.96 -6.70
N PHE A 117 -15.94 7.94 -7.18
CA PHE A 117 -16.47 8.93 -8.12
C PHE A 117 -16.95 8.25 -9.41
N GLU A 118 -18.06 8.74 -9.94
CA GLU A 118 -18.57 8.28 -11.24
C GLU A 118 -17.67 8.72 -12.39
N GLN A 119 -17.02 9.87 -12.24
CA GLN A 119 -15.96 10.37 -13.11
C GLN A 119 -14.73 10.71 -12.28
N PRO A 120 -13.52 10.26 -12.67
CA PRO A 120 -12.30 10.62 -11.96
C PRO A 120 -12.12 12.14 -11.88
N LEU A 121 -11.64 12.62 -10.74
CA LEU A 121 -11.33 14.04 -10.55
C LEU A 121 -10.20 14.45 -11.49
N HIS A 122 -10.36 15.61 -12.11
CA HIS A 122 -9.27 16.24 -12.83
C HIS A 122 -8.14 16.63 -11.86
N ARG A 123 -6.90 16.57 -12.36
CA ARG A 123 -5.70 16.80 -11.55
C ARG A 123 -5.73 18.13 -10.79
N GLU A 124 -6.17 19.21 -11.44
CA GLU A 124 -6.25 20.55 -10.84
C GLU A 124 -7.20 20.57 -9.62
N LEU A 125 -8.33 19.84 -9.68
CA LEU A 125 -9.25 19.69 -8.56
C LEU A 125 -8.65 18.83 -7.46
N LEU A 126 -8.03 17.70 -7.83
CA LEU A 126 -7.39 16.81 -6.88
C LEU A 126 -6.29 17.53 -6.11
N ASP A 127 -5.43 18.30 -6.78
CA ASP A 127 -4.34 19.05 -6.15
C ASP A 127 -4.85 20.22 -5.28
N LEU A 128 -6.05 20.73 -5.55
CA LEU A 128 -6.67 21.75 -4.70
C LEU A 128 -7.20 21.15 -3.38
N VAL A 129 -7.84 19.99 -3.44
CA VAL A 129 -8.44 19.32 -2.25
C VAL A 129 -7.48 18.41 -1.51
N ARG A 130 -6.41 18.00 -2.18
CA ARG A 130 -5.26 17.32 -1.62
C ARG A 130 -4.04 18.08 -2.11
N PRO A 131 -3.60 19.15 -1.42
CA PRO A 131 -2.37 19.83 -1.82
C PRO A 131 -1.18 18.87 -1.75
N VAL A 132 -0.31 18.89 -2.76
CA VAL A 132 0.96 18.15 -2.75
C VAL A 132 1.90 18.87 -1.77
N PRO A 133 2.25 18.28 -0.61
CA PRO A 133 3.17 18.92 0.30
C PRO A 133 4.57 19.01 -0.32
N ALA A 134 5.35 20.02 0.09
CA ALA A 134 6.77 20.04 -0.24
C ALA A 134 7.44 18.76 0.26
N PRO A 135 8.39 18.17 -0.49
CA PRO A 135 9.06 16.95 -0.07
C PRO A 135 9.72 17.17 1.30
N GLY A 136 9.33 16.34 2.28
CA GLY A 136 10.02 16.29 3.57
C GLY A 136 11.39 15.61 3.44
N PRO A 137 12.14 15.49 4.56
CA PRO A 137 13.35 14.67 4.56
C PRO A 137 12.98 13.22 4.23
N VAL A 138 13.66 12.65 3.23
CA VAL A 138 13.50 11.27 2.78
C VAL A 138 14.75 10.45 3.08
N PRO A 139 14.61 9.14 3.35
CA PRO A 139 15.77 8.27 3.53
C PRO A 139 16.59 8.19 2.24
N GLY A 140 17.92 8.21 2.39
CA GLY A 140 18.86 8.00 1.29
C GLY A 140 18.89 6.55 0.80
N VAL A 141 19.67 6.31 -0.25
CA VAL A 141 19.78 5.01 -0.94
C VAL A 141 21.20 4.42 -0.89
N GLU A 142 22.02 4.89 0.05
CA GLU A 142 23.41 4.45 0.24
C GLU A 142 23.49 3.00 0.74
N TRP A 143 22.44 2.49 1.39
CA TRP A 143 22.33 1.09 1.83
C TRP A 143 22.43 0.11 0.66
N VAL A 144 22.11 0.53 -0.56
CA VAL A 144 22.21 -0.31 -1.76
C VAL A 144 23.65 -0.76 -2.02
N ASP A 145 24.66 0.05 -1.67
CA ASP A 145 26.09 -0.30 -1.78
C ASP A 145 26.49 -1.48 -0.89
N GLN A 146 25.71 -1.76 0.15
CA GLN A 146 26.02 -2.79 1.15
C GLN A 146 25.35 -4.14 0.83
N VAL A 147 24.42 -4.19 -0.13
CA VAL A 147 23.55 -5.35 -0.35
C VAL A 147 24.34 -6.63 -0.68
N GLU A 148 25.39 -6.54 -1.49
CA GLU A 148 26.21 -7.70 -1.88
C GLU A 148 27.16 -8.18 -0.78
N VAL A 149 27.73 -7.26 0.00
CA VAL A 149 28.81 -7.57 0.95
C VAL A 149 28.28 -7.76 2.37
N GLN A 150 27.25 -7.00 2.76
CA GLN A 150 26.73 -6.89 4.13
C GLN A 150 25.19 -6.76 4.10
N PRO A 151 24.46 -7.78 3.62
CA PRO A 151 23.01 -7.70 3.38
C PRO A 151 22.19 -7.37 4.64
N LEU A 152 22.62 -7.84 5.82
CA LEU A 152 21.93 -7.53 7.07
C LEU A 152 22.09 -6.05 7.47
N GLN A 153 23.23 -5.41 7.16
CA GLN A 153 23.40 -3.97 7.39
C GLN A 153 22.60 -3.14 6.38
N ALA A 154 22.52 -3.61 5.13
CA ALA A 154 21.65 -3.00 4.13
C ALA A 154 20.17 -3.05 4.55
N LEU A 155 19.70 -4.20 5.04
CA LEU A 155 18.35 -4.38 5.62
C LEU A 155 18.11 -3.43 6.80
N GLU A 156 19.04 -3.37 7.76
CA GLU A 156 18.93 -2.48 8.91
C GLU A 156 18.85 -1.02 8.47
N ALA A 157 19.77 -0.56 7.62
CA ALA A 157 19.81 0.80 7.13
C ALA A 157 18.53 1.19 6.37
N PHE A 158 18.03 0.32 5.50
CA PHE A 158 16.76 0.52 4.81
C PHE A 158 15.60 0.63 5.80
N ALA A 159 15.43 -0.35 6.70
CA ALA A 159 14.30 -0.39 7.62
C ALA A 159 14.29 0.78 8.60
N LEU A 160 15.46 1.21 9.08
CA LEU A 160 15.58 2.33 9.99
C LEU A 160 15.20 3.66 9.34
N GLY A 161 15.41 3.79 8.02
CA GLY A 161 15.05 4.97 7.24
C GLY A 161 13.61 4.96 6.70
N TRP A 162 13.08 3.81 6.32
CA TRP A 162 11.75 3.68 5.73
C TRP A 162 10.62 3.63 6.77
N PHE A 163 10.83 2.86 7.85
CA PHE A 163 9.80 2.66 8.86
C PHE A 163 10.02 3.60 10.05
N PRO A 164 8.94 4.23 10.57
CA PRO A 164 9.05 5.06 11.76
C PRO A 164 9.50 4.24 12.98
N ALA A 165 10.21 4.89 13.89
CA ALA A 165 10.54 4.28 15.17
C ALA A 165 9.27 4.17 16.03
N GLU A 166 8.96 2.96 16.48
CA GLU A 166 7.93 2.73 17.49
C GLU A 166 8.57 1.93 18.62
N HIS A 167 8.24 2.29 19.86
CA HIS A 167 8.60 1.47 21.00
C HIS A 167 7.53 0.39 21.15
N ALA A 168 7.85 -0.86 20.82
CA ALA A 168 7.00 -1.99 21.18
C ALA A 168 7.41 -2.49 22.59
N PRO A 169 6.58 -2.27 23.64
CA PRO A 169 6.75 -3.00 24.88
C PRO A 169 6.38 -4.46 24.63
N GLY A 170 7.29 -5.39 24.91
CA GLY A 170 7.05 -6.81 24.75
C GLY A 170 8.18 -7.66 25.35
N PRO A 171 7.90 -8.93 25.68
CA PRO A 171 8.94 -9.87 26.13
C PRO A 171 10.00 -10.07 25.04
N GLU A 172 11.22 -10.41 25.43
CA GLU A 172 12.25 -10.73 24.45
C GLU A 172 11.83 -11.98 23.66
N PRO A 173 11.90 -11.95 22.31
CA PRO A 173 11.61 -13.13 21.51
C PRO A 173 12.64 -14.21 21.81
N GLU A 174 12.20 -15.46 21.85
CA GLU A 174 13.09 -16.62 21.95
C GLU A 174 13.72 -16.85 20.57
N LEU A 175 14.95 -16.35 20.40
CA LEU A 175 15.69 -16.41 19.15
C LEU A 175 16.72 -17.55 19.11
N ASP A 176 16.80 -18.35 20.17
CA ASP A 176 17.78 -19.42 20.31
C ASP A 176 17.60 -20.48 19.22
N GLY A 177 18.70 -20.75 18.52
CA GLY A 177 18.74 -21.72 17.42
C GLY A 177 18.28 -21.18 16.07
N LEU A 178 17.71 -19.97 15.97
CA LEU A 178 17.35 -19.39 14.68
C LEU A 178 18.61 -19.12 13.82
N PRO A 179 18.49 -19.20 12.48
CA PRO A 179 19.52 -18.67 11.59
C PRO A 179 19.85 -17.20 11.93
N GLN A 180 21.13 -16.83 11.83
CA GLN A 180 21.62 -15.50 12.20
C GLN A 180 20.82 -14.37 11.54
N ALA A 181 20.47 -14.53 10.26
CA ALA A 181 19.71 -13.55 9.52
C ALA A 181 18.29 -13.33 10.07
N LEU A 182 17.58 -14.41 10.46
CA LEU A 182 16.25 -14.30 11.09
C LEU A 182 16.35 -13.69 12.49
N ALA A 183 17.33 -14.10 13.29
CA ALA A 183 17.56 -13.49 14.60
C ALA A 183 17.82 -11.98 14.49
N ALA A 184 18.65 -11.56 13.52
CA ALA A 184 18.91 -10.15 13.24
C ALA A 184 17.63 -9.39 12.81
N TYR A 185 16.80 -10.00 11.97
CA TYR A 185 15.51 -9.43 11.57
C TYR A 185 14.58 -9.20 12.77
N HIS A 186 14.44 -10.18 13.65
CA HIS A 186 13.61 -10.03 14.86
C HIS A 186 14.16 -8.98 15.82
N HIS A 187 15.48 -8.87 15.97
CA HIS A 187 16.09 -7.78 16.73
C HIS A 187 15.79 -6.40 16.13
N LEU A 188 15.86 -6.27 14.80
CA LEU A 188 15.51 -5.04 14.09
C LEU A 188 14.02 -4.71 14.25
N ALA A 189 13.15 -5.71 14.17
CA ALA A 189 11.71 -5.56 14.36
C ALA A 189 11.32 -5.03 15.76
N ARG A 190 12.14 -5.25 16.80
CA ARG A 190 11.91 -4.59 18.10
C ARG A 190 12.02 -3.07 18.03
N ARG A 191 12.89 -2.56 17.16
CA ARG A 191 13.09 -1.12 16.92
C ARG A 191 12.16 -0.58 15.85
N ARG A 192 11.65 -1.47 14.98
CA ARG A 192 10.73 -1.20 13.87
C ARG A 192 9.61 -2.25 13.82
N PRO A 193 8.62 -2.19 14.73
CA PRO A 193 7.55 -3.18 14.84
C PRO A 193 6.72 -3.38 13.57
N ALA A 194 6.70 -2.39 12.69
CA ALA A 194 6.09 -2.49 11.36
C ALA A 194 6.58 -3.70 10.55
N LEU A 195 7.84 -4.14 10.75
CA LEU A 195 8.44 -5.30 10.08
C LEU A 195 7.76 -6.64 10.36
N LEU A 196 6.94 -6.73 11.40
CA LEU A 196 6.15 -7.93 11.75
C LEU A 196 4.65 -7.73 11.53
N ARG A 197 4.23 -6.52 11.16
CA ARG A 197 2.81 -6.13 10.95
C ARG A 197 2.49 -5.91 9.47
N PHE A 198 3.31 -6.51 8.61
CA PHE A 198 3.07 -6.56 7.18
C PHE A 198 1.75 -7.25 6.85
N ARG A 199 1.25 -7.00 5.65
CA ARG A 199 0.00 -7.62 5.19
C ARG A 199 0.21 -9.12 5.08
N ASP A 200 1.33 -9.49 4.48
CA ASP A 200 1.83 -10.86 4.44
C ASP A 200 2.87 -10.99 5.56
N PRO A 201 2.54 -11.68 6.67
CA PRO A 201 3.27 -11.52 7.91
C PRO A 201 4.61 -12.26 7.90
N MET A 202 5.63 -11.60 8.42
CA MET A 202 6.76 -12.27 9.04
C MET A 202 6.31 -12.83 10.39
N LEU A 203 6.49 -14.13 10.60
CA LEU A 203 6.02 -14.82 11.80
C LEU A 203 6.87 -14.40 13.01
N GLU A 204 6.24 -13.84 14.05
CA GLU A 204 6.93 -13.51 15.31
C GLU A 204 7.65 -14.72 15.94
N ARG A 205 7.10 -15.91 15.71
CA ARG A 205 7.66 -17.19 16.13
C ARG A 205 7.70 -18.12 14.92
N PRO A 206 8.85 -18.27 14.26
CA PRO A 206 9.01 -19.22 13.16
C PRO A 206 8.56 -20.62 13.58
N ARG A 207 7.78 -21.27 12.73
CA ARG A 207 7.09 -22.54 13.02
C ARG A 207 7.82 -23.70 12.37
N ARG A 208 8.04 -24.76 13.13
CA ARG A 208 8.54 -26.02 12.58
C ARG A 208 7.42 -26.70 11.78
N ALA A 209 7.76 -27.15 10.58
CA ALA A 209 6.88 -27.96 9.75
C ALA A 209 7.69 -29.11 9.13
N SER A 210 6.95 -30.11 8.64
CA SER A 210 7.50 -31.21 7.85
C SER A 210 6.69 -31.32 6.56
N GLY A 211 7.32 -31.72 5.47
CA GLY A 211 6.65 -31.91 4.20
C GLY A 211 7.55 -32.57 3.15
N PRO A 212 7.25 -32.40 1.85
CA PRO A 212 8.06 -32.98 0.77
C PRO A 212 9.54 -32.57 0.80
N LEU A 213 9.84 -31.39 1.34
CA LEU A 213 11.19 -30.86 1.53
C LEU A 213 11.90 -31.36 2.80
N GLY A 214 11.27 -32.25 3.56
CA GLY A 214 11.75 -32.68 4.88
C GLY A 214 11.38 -31.68 5.99
N GLY A 215 12.22 -31.62 7.02
CA GLY A 215 12.05 -30.69 8.13
C GLY A 215 12.36 -29.25 7.70
N ARG A 216 11.47 -28.32 8.04
CA ARG A 216 11.58 -26.91 7.67
C ARG A 216 11.17 -25.98 8.80
N LEU A 217 11.70 -24.77 8.76
CA LEU A 217 11.32 -23.66 9.62
C LEU A 217 10.62 -22.60 8.76
N VAL A 218 9.31 -22.53 8.89
CA VAL A 218 8.46 -21.52 8.23
C VAL A 218 8.61 -20.21 8.98
N PHE A 219 8.93 -19.13 8.27
CA PHE A 219 9.20 -17.83 8.88
C PHE A 219 8.35 -16.68 8.33
N ALA A 220 7.74 -16.83 7.15
CA ALA A 220 6.80 -15.85 6.60
C ALA A 220 5.67 -16.54 5.85
N GLU A 221 4.52 -15.86 5.75
CA GLU A 221 3.31 -16.36 5.09
C GLU A 221 2.75 -15.33 4.11
N TRP A 222 2.19 -15.78 3.00
CA TRP A 222 1.38 -14.98 2.09
C TRP A 222 -0.08 -15.28 2.34
N LEU A 223 -0.74 -14.52 3.22
CA LEU A 223 -2.11 -14.80 3.66
C LEU A 223 -3.13 -14.74 2.52
N GLY A 224 -2.91 -13.86 1.54
CA GLY A 224 -3.76 -13.73 0.37
C GLY A 224 -3.66 -14.88 -0.64
N GLY A 225 -2.55 -15.63 -0.62
CA GLY A 225 -2.26 -16.71 -1.58
C GLY A 225 -2.23 -18.10 -0.95
N GLY A 226 -2.32 -18.20 0.39
CA GLY A 226 -2.14 -19.49 1.06
C GLY A 226 -0.73 -20.05 0.95
N MET A 227 0.29 -19.21 0.75
CA MET A 227 1.67 -19.64 0.48
C MET A 227 2.57 -19.40 1.72
N ASP A 228 3.69 -20.10 1.81
CA ASP A 228 4.68 -19.90 2.87
C ASP A 228 6.12 -19.79 2.35
N TRP A 229 6.97 -19.09 3.13
CA TRP A 229 8.42 -19.13 2.96
C TRP A 229 9.08 -19.82 4.15
N SER A 230 10.04 -20.69 3.83
CA SER A 230 10.72 -21.51 4.82
C SER A 230 12.20 -21.74 4.49
N VAL A 231 12.95 -22.18 5.51
CA VAL A 231 14.33 -22.65 5.36
C VAL A 231 14.45 -24.08 5.88
N PRO A 232 15.43 -24.88 5.41
CA PRO A 232 15.67 -26.22 5.95
C PRO A 232 15.91 -26.22 7.47
N TRP A 233 15.35 -27.20 8.17
CA TRP A 233 15.50 -27.35 9.61
C TRP A 233 15.61 -28.82 10.05
N PRO A 234 16.64 -29.21 10.84
CA PRO A 234 17.70 -28.36 11.40
C PRO A 234 18.66 -27.83 10.33
N PRO A 235 19.44 -26.76 10.61
CA PRO A 235 20.36 -26.19 9.64
C PRO A 235 21.50 -27.17 9.31
N GLU A 236 21.50 -27.68 8.08
CA GLU A 236 22.45 -28.70 7.60
C GLU A 236 23.05 -28.33 6.23
N GLY A 237 24.20 -28.93 5.91
CA GLY A 237 24.84 -28.81 4.59
C GLY A 237 25.52 -27.46 4.28
N PRO A 238 25.99 -27.29 3.02
CA PRO A 238 26.51 -26.02 2.53
C PRO A 238 25.44 -24.93 2.60
N GLY A 239 25.77 -23.76 3.14
CA GLY A 239 24.79 -22.68 3.35
C GLY A 239 24.09 -22.74 4.70
N LYS A 240 24.50 -23.60 5.65
CA LYS A 240 23.99 -23.59 7.03
C LYS A 240 23.95 -22.19 7.68
N ALA A 241 24.96 -21.35 7.40
CA ALA A 241 25.05 -20.00 7.94
C ALA A 241 24.05 -19.03 7.27
N ASP A 242 23.72 -19.27 6.01
CA ASP A 242 22.79 -18.46 5.22
C ASP A 242 21.98 -19.37 4.28
N PRO A 243 20.91 -20.01 4.82
CA PRO A 243 20.21 -21.08 4.12
C PRO A 243 19.45 -20.57 2.91
N ARG A 244 19.23 -21.46 1.93
CA ARG A 244 18.31 -21.21 0.82
C ARG A 244 16.89 -21.07 1.33
N VAL A 245 16.13 -20.18 0.70
CA VAL A 245 14.71 -19.97 0.99
C VAL A 245 13.87 -20.75 0.00
N TRP A 246 12.89 -21.47 0.54
CA TRP A 246 11.87 -22.19 -0.22
C TRP A 246 10.56 -21.44 -0.16
N HIS A 247 9.90 -21.31 -1.30
CA HIS A 247 8.53 -20.86 -1.44
C HIS A 247 7.63 -22.09 -1.64
N THR A 248 6.57 -22.20 -0.86
CA THR A 248 5.60 -23.31 -0.93
C THR A 248 4.21 -22.76 -1.22
N GLU A 249 3.59 -23.19 -2.31
CA GLU A 249 2.17 -23.01 -2.57
C GLU A 249 1.36 -24.12 -1.90
N ASP A 250 0.13 -23.82 -1.48
CA ASP A 250 -0.81 -24.76 -0.88
C ASP A 250 -0.17 -25.75 0.11
N PRO A 251 0.54 -25.25 1.15
CA PRO A 251 1.37 -26.08 2.03
C PRO A 251 0.60 -27.11 2.85
N TYR A 252 -0.74 -27.08 2.81
CA TYR A 252 -1.66 -27.96 3.55
C TYR A 252 -2.45 -28.94 2.67
N ASP A 253 -2.37 -28.84 1.34
CA ASP A 253 -3.10 -29.70 0.40
C ASP A 253 -2.13 -30.42 -0.55
N GLU A 254 -1.92 -29.89 -1.75
CA GLU A 254 -0.96 -30.40 -2.75
C GLU A 254 0.23 -29.43 -2.87
N PRO A 255 1.26 -29.55 -2.01
CA PRO A 255 2.31 -28.53 -1.93
C PRO A 255 3.20 -28.51 -3.17
N GLU A 256 3.19 -27.38 -3.88
CA GLU A 256 4.16 -27.08 -4.94
C GLU A 256 5.30 -26.23 -4.38
N THR A 257 6.54 -26.61 -4.67
CA THR A 257 7.72 -25.97 -4.06
C THR A 257 8.65 -25.41 -5.11
N SER A 258 9.10 -24.18 -4.89
CA SER A 258 10.12 -23.51 -5.69
C SER A 258 11.17 -22.88 -4.78
N VAL A 259 12.35 -22.61 -5.34
CA VAL A 259 13.47 -22.02 -4.60
C VAL A 259 13.57 -20.55 -4.96
N GLU A 260 13.66 -19.70 -3.94
CA GLU A 260 13.96 -18.28 -4.15
C GLU A 260 15.42 -18.11 -4.59
N ALA A 261 15.67 -17.13 -5.44
CA ALA A 261 17.00 -16.93 -6.01
C ALA A 261 18.03 -16.45 -4.96
N GLU A 262 17.56 -15.73 -3.94
CA GLU A 262 18.40 -15.20 -2.87
C GLU A 262 18.46 -16.14 -1.65
N PRO A 263 19.62 -16.28 -1.00
CA PRO A 263 19.70 -16.92 0.32
C PRO A 263 19.03 -16.02 1.37
N LEU A 264 18.74 -16.59 2.55
CA LEU A 264 17.94 -15.98 3.61
C LEU A 264 18.34 -14.53 3.93
N SER A 265 19.62 -14.23 4.09
CA SER A 265 20.09 -12.89 4.46
C SER A 265 19.71 -11.80 3.47
N ARG A 266 19.71 -12.11 2.18
CA ARG A 266 19.36 -11.21 1.08
C ARG A 266 17.87 -11.26 0.74
N PHE A 267 17.27 -12.43 0.86
CA PHE A 267 15.83 -12.62 0.74
C PHE A 267 15.07 -11.77 1.76
N LEU A 268 15.53 -11.67 3.01
CA LEU A 268 14.84 -10.85 4.02
C LEU A 268 14.77 -9.38 3.62
N LEU A 269 15.81 -8.82 2.99
CA LEU A 269 15.75 -7.49 2.41
C LEU A 269 14.74 -7.43 1.26
N GLN A 270 14.77 -8.41 0.35
CA GLN A 270 13.85 -8.49 -0.78
C GLN A 270 12.37 -8.53 -0.35
N PHE A 271 12.05 -9.40 0.61
CA PHE A 271 10.73 -9.50 1.23
C PHE A 271 10.31 -8.19 1.89
N THR A 272 11.22 -7.55 2.62
CA THR A 272 10.96 -6.24 3.26
C THR A 272 10.68 -5.16 2.22
N LEU A 273 11.39 -5.13 1.10
CA LEU A 273 11.15 -4.17 0.00
C LEU A 273 9.77 -4.38 -0.63
N TYR A 274 9.38 -5.64 -0.84
CA TYR A 274 8.07 -6.01 -1.36
C TYR A 274 6.94 -5.52 -0.43
N GLU A 275 7.01 -5.85 0.86
CA GLU A 275 6.00 -5.43 1.84
C GLU A 275 6.01 -3.91 2.08
N ALA A 276 7.18 -3.27 2.09
CA ALA A 276 7.32 -1.82 2.21
C ALA A 276 6.64 -1.07 1.06
N LEU A 277 6.75 -1.60 -0.16
CA LEU A 277 6.13 -1.03 -1.37
C LEU A 277 4.61 -1.24 -1.38
N ASN A 278 4.15 -2.43 -0.97
CA ASN A 278 2.71 -2.72 -0.88
C ASN A 278 2.02 -2.02 0.30
N GLY A 279 2.76 -1.70 1.36
CA GLY A 279 2.30 -0.95 2.52
C GLY A 279 2.62 0.55 2.48
N ALA A 280 3.18 1.07 1.39
CA ALA A 280 3.56 2.47 1.29
C ALA A 280 2.34 3.41 1.38
N PRO A 281 2.45 4.58 2.05
CA PRO A 281 1.33 5.52 2.16
C PRO A 281 0.79 6.02 0.81
N TYR A 282 1.66 6.15 -0.19
CA TYR A 282 1.30 6.55 -1.54
C TYR A 282 1.76 5.50 -2.54
N GLN A 283 0.86 5.12 -3.45
CA GLN A 283 1.12 4.08 -4.42
C GLN A 283 0.79 4.54 -5.84
N ALA A 284 1.55 4.03 -6.80
CA ALA A 284 1.21 4.10 -8.21
C ALA A 284 1.50 2.77 -8.87
N TRP A 285 0.60 2.25 -9.68
CA TRP A 285 0.86 1.03 -10.43
C TRP A 285 0.13 0.98 -11.76
N ALA A 286 0.76 0.31 -12.72
CA ALA A 286 0.20 0.04 -14.04
C ALA A 286 0.41 -1.44 -14.37
N GLN A 287 -0.69 -2.11 -14.73
CA GLN A 287 -0.70 -3.52 -15.13
C GLN A 287 -0.08 -3.79 -16.50
N SER A 288 -0.17 -2.81 -17.42
CA SER A 288 0.35 -2.92 -18.78
C SER A 288 1.15 -1.66 -19.12
N ALA A 289 2.43 -1.69 -18.76
CA ALA A 289 3.41 -0.67 -19.07
C ALA A 289 4.15 -1.05 -20.36
N PRO A 290 4.12 -0.21 -21.42
CA PRO A 290 4.86 -0.49 -22.65
C PRO A 290 6.37 -0.60 -22.37
N LEU A 291 7.01 -1.68 -22.81
CA LEU A 291 8.44 -1.94 -22.57
C LEU A 291 9.34 -0.77 -23.01
N ALA A 292 9.02 -0.13 -24.13
CA ALA A 292 9.74 1.03 -24.66
C ALA A 292 9.76 2.25 -23.71
N ARG A 293 8.89 2.28 -22.71
CA ARG A 293 8.80 3.36 -21.71
C ARG A 293 9.45 3.01 -20.37
N LEU A 294 9.91 1.77 -20.17
CA LEU A 294 10.54 1.34 -18.93
C LEU A 294 11.92 1.96 -18.75
N ASP A 295 12.80 1.92 -19.76
CA ASP A 295 14.15 2.45 -19.61
C ASP A 295 14.17 3.94 -19.19
N PRO A 296 13.37 4.84 -19.81
CA PRO A 296 13.27 6.22 -19.34
C PRO A 296 12.73 6.34 -17.91
N LEU A 297 11.79 5.49 -17.52
CA LEU A 297 11.17 5.47 -16.19
C LEU A 297 12.17 5.02 -15.10
N LEU A 298 13.00 4.03 -15.40
CA LEU A 298 13.94 3.42 -14.46
C LEU A 298 15.30 4.12 -14.41
N ARG A 299 15.69 4.84 -15.46
CA ARG A 299 16.95 5.60 -15.52
C ARG A 299 17.24 6.48 -14.29
N PRO A 300 16.28 7.23 -13.71
CA PRO A 300 16.55 8.03 -12.51
C PRO A 300 16.62 7.21 -11.22
N LEU A 301 16.30 5.91 -11.26
CA LEU A 301 16.27 5.02 -10.11
C LEU A 301 17.54 4.19 -10.04
N ARG A 302 17.94 3.85 -8.82
CA ARG A 302 19.07 2.96 -8.57
C ARG A 302 18.58 1.51 -8.53
N PRO A 303 19.10 0.59 -9.35
CA PRO A 303 18.76 -0.83 -9.24
C PRO A 303 19.31 -1.40 -7.93
N VAL A 304 18.50 -2.21 -7.25
CA VAL A 304 18.95 -2.96 -6.07
C VAL A 304 19.63 -4.24 -6.58
N PRO A 305 20.88 -4.54 -6.19
CA PRO A 305 21.63 -5.68 -6.72
C PRO A 305 21.16 -6.97 -6.04
N LEU A 306 19.90 -7.35 -6.27
CA LEU A 306 19.26 -8.60 -5.87
C LEU A 306 18.84 -9.36 -7.14
N SER A 307 18.85 -10.68 -7.06
CA SER A 307 18.21 -11.57 -8.02
C SER A 307 16.70 -11.32 -8.05
N PRO A 308 15.98 -11.74 -9.11
CA PRO A 308 14.52 -11.59 -9.18
C PRO A 308 13.79 -12.23 -7.99
N PHE A 309 12.76 -11.53 -7.48
CA PHE A 309 11.85 -12.03 -6.44
C PHE A 309 10.78 -12.91 -7.09
N LEU A 310 10.39 -14.01 -6.43
CA LEU A 310 9.40 -14.95 -6.95
C LEU A 310 9.75 -15.36 -8.40
N PRO A 311 10.95 -15.93 -8.64
CA PRO A 311 11.46 -16.18 -9.99
C PRO A 311 10.58 -17.14 -10.81
N ALA A 312 9.79 -17.99 -10.15
CA ALA A 312 8.83 -18.88 -10.80
C ALA A 312 7.51 -18.20 -11.22
N TYR A 313 7.25 -16.95 -10.80
CA TYR A 313 6.00 -16.23 -11.07
C TYR A 313 6.26 -14.89 -11.76
N SER A 314 6.68 -13.89 -10.99
CA SER A 314 6.78 -12.51 -11.47
C SER A 314 8.20 -12.15 -11.91
N ALA A 315 9.21 -12.84 -11.36
CA ALA A 315 10.61 -12.50 -11.55
C ALA A 315 10.87 -10.98 -11.34
N ALA A 316 10.25 -10.42 -10.30
CA ALA A 316 10.23 -8.99 -10.08
C ALA A 316 11.61 -8.45 -9.63
N ARG A 317 11.96 -7.25 -10.12
CA ARG A 317 13.21 -6.55 -9.78
C ARG A 317 12.92 -5.23 -9.09
N PHE A 318 13.75 -4.89 -8.10
CA PHE A 318 13.58 -3.67 -7.30
C PHE A 318 14.52 -2.55 -7.75
N HIS A 319 13.98 -1.33 -7.78
CA HIS A 319 14.72 -0.09 -7.98
C HIS A 319 14.31 0.93 -6.93
N VAL A 320 15.20 1.84 -6.57
CA VAL A 320 14.98 2.79 -5.48
C VAL A 320 15.47 4.18 -5.80
N ALA A 321 14.80 5.16 -5.23
CA ALA A 321 15.24 6.55 -5.13
C ALA A 321 14.88 7.06 -3.71
N PRO A 322 15.40 8.21 -3.27
CA PRO A 322 15.09 8.72 -1.94
C PRO A 322 13.57 8.82 -1.69
N GLY A 323 13.07 8.04 -0.73
CA GLY A 323 11.63 7.98 -0.39
C GLY A 323 10.72 7.29 -1.41
N LEU A 324 11.28 6.59 -2.40
CA LEU A 324 10.56 5.90 -3.48
C LEU A 324 11.11 4.49 -3.72
N LEU A 325 10.21 3.50 -3.70
CA LEU A 325 10.46 2.13 -4.12
C LEU A 325 9.76 1.87 -5.45
N ALA A 326 10.40 1.09 -6.31
CA ALA A 326 9.81 0.58 -7.53
C ALA A 326 10.05 -0.93 -7.63
N MET A 327 9.04 -1.65 -8.10
CA MET A 327 9.10 -3.05 -8.45
C MET A 327 8.63 -3.22 -9.88
N VAL A 328 9.41 -3.93 -10.68
CA VAL A 328 9.12 -4.17 -12.08
C VAL A 328 9.18 -5.66 -12.36
N SER A 329 8.12 -6.21 -12.93
CA SER A 329 8.11 -7.52 -13.57
C SER A 329 7.75 -7.31 -15.04
N SER A 330 8.42 -8.02 -15.94
CA SER A 330 8.20 -7.86 -17.38
C SER A 330 8.32 -9.19 -18.10
N ASP A 331 7.50 -9.36 -19.13
CA ASP A 331 7.66 -10.42 -20.12
C ASP A 331 8.10 -9.82 -21.48
N GLU A 332 7.95 -10.57 -22.57
CA GLU A 332 8.33 -10.14 -23.92
C GLU A 332 7.44 -9.02 -24.49
N HIS A 333 6.26 -8.78 -23.91
CA HIS A 333 5.23 -7.90 -24.46
C HIS A 333 4.92 -6.71 -23.57
N GLU A 334 4.85 -6.92 -22.26
CA GLU A 334 4.44 -5.90 -21.30
C GLU A 334 5.19 -6.00 -19.97
N ALA A 335 5.07 -4.93 -19.18
CA ALA A 335 5.54 -4.91 -17.82
C ALA A 335 4.46 -4.47 -16.85
N VAL A 336 4.54 -5.03 -15.66
CA VAL A 336 3.85 -4.52 -14.49
C VAL A 336 4.84 -3.66 -13.73
N VAL A 337 4.47 -2.40 -13.49
CA VAL A 337 5.27 -1.47 -12.70
C VAL A 337 4.48 -1.04 -11.48
N THR A 338 5.09 -1.16 -10.31
CA THR A 338 4.50 -0.76 -9.03
C THR A 338 5.48 0.16 -8.31
N PHE A 339 4.96 1.23 -7.75
CA PHE A 339 5.69 2.23 -6.99
C PHE A 339 5.05 2.40 -5.61
N GLY A 340 5.90 2.49 -4.59
CA GLY A 340 5.52 2.87 -3.24
C GLY A 340 6.35 4.07 -2.80
N ALA A 341 5.71 5.09 -2.23
CA ALA A 341 6.38 6.32 -1.81
C ALA A 341 5.97 6.74 -0.40
N LEU A 342 6.92 7.35 0.32
CA LEU A 342 6.68 7.98 1.63
C LEU A 342 6.01 9.36 1.51
N HIS A 343 6.18 10.01 0.36
CA HIS A 343 5.57 11.30 0.06
C HIS A 343 4.93 11.31 -1.32
N ARG A 344 3.76 11.93 -1.39
CA ARG A 344 3.00 12.12 -2.64
C ARG A 344 3.84 12.73 -3.77
N ALA A 345 4.64 13.75 -3.45
CA ALA A 345 5.47 14.48 -4.41
C ALA A 345 6.50 13.59 -5.14
N ALA A 346 6.91 12.46 -4.54
CA ALA A 346 7.86 11.54 -5.15
C ALA A 346 7.27 10.80 -6.36
N LEU A 347 5.93 10.70 -6.45
CA LEU A 347 5.24 10.05 -7.55
C LEU A 347 4.93 11.03 -8.70
N THR A 348 4.83 12.34 -8.45
CA THR A 348 4.44 13.33 -9.46
C THR A 348 5.29 13.31 -10.74
N PRO A 349 6.64 13.15 -10.70
CA PRO A 349 7.44 13.03 -11.91
C PRO A 349 7.04 11.87 -12.84
N LEU A 350 6.44 10.81 -12.29
CA LEU A 350 6.04 9.62 -13.05
C LEU A 350 4.94 9.92 -14.09
N LEU A 351 4.16 11.00 -13.92
CA LEU A 351 3.14 11.44 -14.87
C LEU A 351 3.73 11.74 -16.25
N ALA A 352 4.97 12.23 -16.32
CA ALA A 352 5.63 12.58 -17.57
C ALA A 352 5.84 11.38 -18.51
N HIS A 353 5.74 10.14 -18.00
CA HIS A 353 5.95 8.92 -18.77
C HIS A 353 4.66 8.38 -19.42
N GLY A 354 3.51 9.00 -19.14
CA GLY A 354 2.25 8.77 -19.85
C GLY A 354 1.69 7.35 -19.74
N PHE A 355 1.99 6.63 -18.66
CA PHE A 355 1.42 5.30 -18.41
C PHE A 355 -0.08 5.38 -18.15
N SER A 356 -0.79 4.32 -18.53
CA SER A 356 -2.17 4.11 -18.11
C SER A 356 -2.16 3.54 -16.69
N TRP A 357 -2.06 4.42 -15.70
CA TRP A 357 -2.05 4.04 -14.30
C TRP A 357 -3.39 3.43 -13.90
N SER A 358 -3.35 2.25 -13.29
CA SER A 358 -4.51 1.63 -12.68
C SER A 358 -4.77 2.21 -11.28
N ARG A 359 -3.71 2.69 -10.62
CA ARG A 359 -3.77 3.55 -9.43
C ARG A 359 -2.67 4.59 -9.49
N PHE A 360 -2.96 5.80 -9.05
CA PHE A 360 -1.99 6.87 -8.92
C PHE A 360 -2.35 7.83 -7.77
N ASP A 361 -1.72 7.67 -6.61
CA ASP A 361 -1.99 8.52 -5.43
C ASP A 361 -1.20 9.84 -5.42
N GLY A 362 -0.27 9.97 -6.39
CA GLY A 362 0.80 10.97 -6.52
C GLY A 362 0.43 12.28 -7.17
#